data_AF-A0A1I4ZBM8-F1
#
_entry.id   AF-A0A1I4ZBM8-F1
#
_cell.length_a   1.000
_cell.length_b   1.000
_cell.length_c   1.000
_cell.angle_alpha   90.00
_cell.angle_beta   90.00
_cell.angle_gamma   90.00
#
_symmetry.space_group_name_H-M   'P 1'
#
loop_
_entity.id
_entity.type
_entity.pdbx_description
1 polymer ?
#
loop_
_entity_poly.entity_id
_entity_poly.type
_entity_poly.pdbx_seq_one_letter_code
_entity_poly.pdbx_strand_id
1 'polypeptide(L)'
;MDSGAAPGGASLASRSFGALIHVKPATGHPGRDCGIVTDLLRHALALAYLMAPAYLANMAPPFVRYWRGWNRPIHARLLGTHKTVVGAALGIAVALLATAVQAAVSGLPVCAGLARVDYRYWPLLGLGFGVGSMAGDSIKSLFKRRLKIAPGAPWVPFDQLDFALGSLLLVGPWAKLSVTDMGLILAVTFVGDLAVNRMAFRLGIKRSPW
;
A
#
# COMPACT_ATOMS: atom_id res chain seq x y z
N MET A 1 11.55 -61.33 69.16
CA MET A 1 12.13 -62.43 68.38
C MET A 1 12.53 -61.84 67.04
N ASP A 2 13.39 -60.83 67.01
CA ASP A 2 14.84 -60.84 67.29
C ASP A 2 15.48 -60.60 65.92
N SER A 3 16.48 -59.77 65.69
CA SER A 3 17.29 -58.84 66.49
C SER A 3 18.42 -58.46 65.52
N GLY A 4 18.91 -57.22 65.49
CA GLY A 4 20.21 -56.96 64.84
C GLY A 4 20.45 -55.54 64.40
N ALA A 5 20.98 -54.73 65.31
CA ALA A 5 21.37 -53.34 65.12
C ALA A 5 22.64 -53.16 64.27
N ALA A 6 22.79 -51.94 63.75
CA ALA A 6 23.99 -51.35 63.14
C ALA A 6 25.17 -51.24 64.16
N PRO A 7 26.42 -50.79 63.80
CA PRO A 7 26.69 -49.40 63.39
C PRO A 7 27.95 -49.12 62.52
N GLY A 8 28.08 -47.87 62.04
CA GLY A 8 29.32 -47.11 62.17
C GLY A 8 30.27 -47.03 60.96
N GLY A 9 30.52 -45.81 60.49
CA GLY A 9 31.64 -45.52 59.58
C GLY A 9 31.57 -44.13 58.95
N ALA A 10 31.88 -43.09 59.72
CA ALA A 10 32.09 -41.73 59.23
C ALA A 10 33.51 -41.57 58.67
N SER A 11 33.66 -40.90 57.52
CA SER A 11 34.90 -40.23 57.06
C SER A 11 34.51 -39.16 56.03
N LEU A 12 34.36 -37.90 56.46
CA LEU A 12 35.34 -36.82 56.37
C LEU A 12 35.67 -36.34 54.95
N ALA A 13 35.11 -35.17 54.65
CA ALA A 13 35.75 -34.01 54.01
C ALA A 13 36.39 -34.17 52.61
N SER A 14 35.70 -33.61 51.61
CA SER A 14 36.36 -32.78 50.60
C SER A 14 35.45 -31.62 50.25
N ARG A 15 35.86 -30.42 50.69
CA ARG A 15 35.27 -29.13 50.29
C ARG A 15 35.87 -28.77 48.93
N SER A 16 35.02 -28.53 47.93
CA SER A 16 35.40 -27.74 46.76
C SER A 16 34.37 -26.62 46.56
N PHE A 17 34.82 -25.41 46.87
CA PHE A 17 34.18 -24.15 46.54
C PHE A 17 34.05 -24.04 45.01
N GLY A 18 32.83 -24.12 44.50
CA GLY A 18 32.49 -23.71 43.14
C GLY A 18 31.55 -22.51 43.21
N ALA A 19 32.10 -21.31 43.19
CA ALA A 19 31.32 -20.09 43.00
C ALA A 19 30.70 -20.11 41.60
N LEU A 20 29.45 -20.55 41.51
CA LEU A 20 28.67 -20.49 40.27
C LEU A 20 28.22 -19.03 40.07
N ILE A 21 28.94 -18.31 39.22
CA ILE A 21 28.53 -17.01 38.71
C ILE A 21 27.20 -17.23 37.98
N HIS A 22 26.10 -16.80 38.58
CA HIS A 22 24.80 -16.77 37.94
C HIS A 22 24.81 -15.65 36.88
N VAL A 23 25.40 -15.94 35.71
CA VAL A 23 25.25 -15.10 34.53
C VAL A 23 23.79 -15.18 34.12
N LYS A 24 23.01 -14.15 34.47
CA LYS A 24 21.67 -13.93 33.94
C LYS A 24 21.81 -13.86 32.41
N PRO A 25 21.19 -14.76 31.63
CA PRO A 25 21.28 -14.64 30.18
C PRO A 25 20.61 -13.33 29.78
N ALA A 26 21.34 -12.48 29.07
CA ALA A 26 20.78 -11.32 28.40
C ALA A 26 19.73 -11.83 27.42
N THR A 27 18.45 -11.69 27.76
CA THR A 27 17.33 -11.99 26.86
C THR A 27 17.20 -10.88 25.82
N GLY A 28 18.18 -10.78 24.91
CA GLY A 28 17.97 -10.24 23.58
C GLY A 28 17.61 -11.42 22.69
N HIS A 29 16.34 -11.61 22.36
CA HIS A 29 15.92 -12.63 21.40
C HIS A 29 16.13 -12.08 19.97
N PRO A 30 17.15 -12.51 19.22
CA PRO A 30 17.39 -12.06 17.85
C PRO A 30 16.26 -12.46 16.87
N GLY A 31 15.30 -13.27 17.32
CA GLY A 31 14.12 -13.67 16.54
C GLY A 31 12.91 -12.72 16.62
N ARG A 32 12.86 -11.77 17.57
CA ARG A 32 11.72 -10.83 17.67
C ARG A 32 11.77 -9.73 16.61
N ASP A 33 12.96 -9.20 16.35
CA ASP A 33 13.16 -8.09 15.41
C ASP A 33 12.93 -8.54 13.96
N CYS A 34 13.34 -9.77 13.62
CA CYS A 34 13.08 -10.38 12.31
C CYS A 34 11.57 -10.58 12.05
N GLY A 35 10.81 -10.96 13.07
CA GLY A 35 9.35 -11.08 13.01
C GLY A 35 8.66 -9.74 12.77
N ILE A 36 9.05 -8.70 13.55
CA ILE A 36 8.46 -7.36 13.44
C ILE A 36 8.67 -6.77 12.04
N VAL A 37 9.89 -6.85 11.50
CA VAL A 37 10.17 -6.33 10.14
C VAL A 37 9.37 -7.08 9.09
N THR A 38 9.27 -8.41 9.21
CA THR A 38 8.49 -9.24 8.28
C THR A 38 7.00 -8.89 8.32
N ASP A 39 6.45 -8.66 9.52
CA ASP A 39 5.05 -8.29 9.69
C ASP A 39 4.74 -6.89 9.13
N LEU A 40 5.64 -5.93 9.38
CA LEU A 40 5.52 -4.58 8.81
C LEU A 40 5.58 -4.61 7.28
N LEU A 41 6.51 -5.37 6.70
CA LEU A 41 6.62 -5.52 5.25
C LEU A 41 5.38 -6.18 4.65
N ARG A 42 4.88 -7.26 5.27
CA ARG A 42 3.64 -7.93 4.83
C ARG A 42 2.44 -6.99 4.91
N HIS A 43 2.35 -6.16 5.95
CA HIS A 43 1.29 -5.18 6.10
C HIS A 43 1.36 -4.08 5.04
N ALA A 44 2.55 -3.50 4.82
CA ALA A 44 2.76 -2.51 3.76
C ALA A 44 2.45 -3.08 2.37
N LEU A 45 2.86 -4.32 2.10
CA LEU A 45 2.53 -5.03 0.86
C LEU A 45 1.02 -5.20 0.69
N ALA A 46 0.28 -5.54 1.75
CA ALA A 46 -1.17 -5.67 1.68
C ALA A 46 -1.87 -4.32 1.39
N LEU A 47 -1.36 -3.21 1.93
CA LEU A 47 -1.88 -1.87 1.61
C LEU A 47 -1.56 -1.46 0.17
N ALA A 48 -0.34 -1.74 -0.30
CA ALA A 48 0.05 -1.53 -1.68
C ALA A 48 -0.78 -2.39 -2.65
N TYR A 49 -1.04 -3.65 -2.28
CA TYR A 49 -1.92 -4.55 -3.01
C TYR A 49 -3.33 -3.97 -3.08
N LEU A 50 -3.93 -3.55 -1.95
CA LEU A 50 -5.25 -2.90 -1.95
C LEU A 50 -5.33 -1.72 -2.92
N MET A 51 -4.30 -0.86 -2.94
CA MET A 51 -4.30 0.37 -3.74
C MET A 51 -3.87 0.17 -5.20
N ALA A 52 -3.41 -1.03 -5.59
CA ALA A 52 -2.94 -1.29 -6.95
C ALA A 52 -3.95 -0.91 -8.06
N PRO A 53 -5.27 -1.17 -7.94
CA PRO A 53 -6.25 -0.73 -8.94
C PRO A 53 -6.31 0.80 -9.09
N ALA A 54 -6.16 1.56 -8.00
CA ALA A 54 -6.14 3.02 -8.02
C ALA A 54 -4.89 3.56 -8.73
N TYR A 55 -3.72 2.98 -8.43
CA TYR A 55 -2.45 3.33 -9.08
C TYR A 55 -2.52 3.08 -10.58
N LEU A 56 -2.98 1.90 -10.99
CA LEU A 56 -3.10 1.54 -12.40
C LEU A 56 -4.12 2.42 -13.13
N ALA A 57 -5.25 2.75 -12.49
CA ALA A 57 -6.22 3.69 -13.05
C ALA A 57 -5.62 5.08 -13.30
N ASN A 58 -4.83 5.63 -12.37
CA ASN A 58 -4.18 6.92 -12.54
C ASN A 58 -3.09 6.91 -13.64
N MET A 59 -2.42 5.77 -13.81
CA MET A 59 -1.39 5.61 -14.84
C MET A 59 -1.95 5.38 -16.25
N ALA A 60 -3.23 5.05 -16.39
CA ALA A 60 -3.83 4.67 -17.67
C ALA A 60 -4.09 5.85 -18.65
N PRO A 61 -4.63 7.01 -18.24
CA PRO A 61 -4.98 8.10 -19.17
C PRO A 61 -3.86 8.57 -20.12
N PRO A 62 -2.59 8.67 -19.70
CA PRO A 62 -1.49 9.00 -20.63
C PRO A 62 -1.37 8.08 -21.86
N PHE A 63 -1.80 6.82 -21.76
CA PHE A 63 -1.77 5.86 -22.87
C PHE A 63 -2.85 6.13 -23.93
N VAL A 64 -3.85 6.98 -23.63
CA VAL A 64 -4.84 7.43 -24.62
C VAL A 64 -4.17 8.20 -25.76
N ARG A 65 -2.91 8.66 -25.63
CA ARG A 65 -2.14 9.22 -26.76
C ARG A 65 -2.01 8.29 -27.96
N TYR A 66 -2.14 6.98 -27.75
CA TYR A 66 -2.11 5.96 -28.82
C TYR A 66 -3.49 5.68 -29.43
N TRP A 67 -4.56 6.20 -28.82
CA TRP A 67 -5.92 6.10 -29.31
C TRP A 67 -6.19 7.17 -30.38
N ARG A 68 -6.57 6.73 -31.59
CA ARG A 68 -6.85 7.62 -32.74
C ARG A 68 -8.33 7.99 -32.89
N GLY A 69 -9.21 7.40 -32.08
CA GLY A 69 -10.64 7.65 -32.14
C GLY A 69 -11.06 8.95 -31.45
N TRP A 70 -12.37 9.13 -31.33
CA TRP A 70 -12.95 10.26 -30.60
C TRP A 70 -12.43 10.33 -29.16
N ASN A 71 -12.05 11.53 -28.72
CA ASN A 71 -11.61 11.76 -27.35
C ASN A 71 -11.72 13.25 -26.97
N ARG A 72 -12.92 13.71 -26.60
CA ARG A 72 -13.12 15.11 -26.19
C ARG A 72 -12.70 15.36 -24.74
N PRO A 73 -12.25 16.59 -24.40
CA PRO A 73 -12.15 17.00 -23.00
C PRO A 73 -13.50 16.87 -22.29
N ILE A 74 -13.51 16.41 -21.05
CA ILE A 74 -14.72 16.35 -20.20
C ILE A 74 -15.25 17.77 -19.99
N HIS A 75 -14.37 18.69 -19.59
CA HIS A 75 -14.69 20.11 -19.48
C HIS A 75 -13.43 20.98 -19.58
N ALA A 76 -13.17 21.55 -20.77
CA ALA A 76 -11.92 22.26 -21.06
C ALA A 76 -11.62 23.42 -20.11
N ARG A 77 -12.61 24.27 -19.80
CA ARG A 77 -12.42 25.44 -18.91
C ARG A 77 -12.17 25.07 -17.44
N LEU A 78 -12.90 24.08 -16.91
CA LEU A 78 -12.88 23.73 -15.48
C LEU A 78 -11.82 22.69 -15.12
N LEU A 79 -11.53 21.75 -16.01
CA LEU A 79 -10.62 20.63 -15.74
C LEU A 79 -9.33 20.70 -16.57
N GLY A 80 -9.35 21.45 -17.67
CA GLY A 80 -8.29 21.48 -18.67
C GLY A 80 -8.55 20.50 -19.83
N THR A 81 -7.89 20.76 -20.96
CA THR A 81 -8.07 19.99 -22.20
C THR A 81 -7.55 18.55 -22.13
N HIS A 82 -6.66 18.27 -21.19
CA HIS A 82 -6.02 16.97 -21.00
C HIS A 82 -6.87 15.98 -20.18
N LYS A 83 -7.98 16.42 -19.55
CA LYS A 83 -8.93 15.55 -18.86
C LYS A 83 -10.02 15.13 -19.83
N THR A 84 -9.89 13.95 -20.42
CA THR A 84 -10.72 13.53 -21.54
C THR A 84 -11.63 12.35 -21.20
N VAL A 85 -12.72 12.20 -21.95
CA VAL A 85 -13.72 11.14 -21.69
C VAL A 85 -13.11 9.75 -21.85
N VAL A 86 -12.31 9.51 -22.90
CA VAL A 86 -11.65 8.21 -23.09
C VAL A 86 -10.57 7.98 -22.04
N GLY A 87 -9.88 9.03 -21.58
CA GLY A 87 -8.94 8.95 -20.46
C GLY A 87 -9.59 8.44 -19.18
N ALA A 88 -10.72 9.05 -18.80
CA ALA A 88 -11.46 8.63 -17.62
C ALA A 88 -12.04 7.21 -17.78
N ALA A 89 -12.63 6.90 -18.93
CA ALA A 89 -13.17 5.58 -19.21
C ALA A 89 -12.09 4.49 -19.16
N LEU A 90 -10.91 4.76 -19.73
CA LEU A 90 -9.77 3.84 -19.69
C LEU A 90 -9.27 3.64 -18.25
N GLY A 91 -9.15 4.71 -17.46
CA GLY A 91 -8.79 4.60 -16.04
C GLY A 91 -9.75 3.70 -15.26
N ILE A 92 -11.06 3.88 -15.46
CA ILE A 92 -12.10 3.04 -14.83
C ILE A 92 -11.99 1.59 -15.29
N ALA A 93 -11.83 1.35 -16.61
CA ALA A 93 -11.70 0.01 -17.17
C ALA A 93 -10.45 -0.72 -16.64
N VAL A 94 -9.33 -0.01 -16.49
CA VAL A 94 -8.09 -0.57 -15.94
C VAL A 94 -8.23 -0.92 -14.45
N ALA A 95 -8.87 -0.07 -13.64
CA ALA A 95 -9.17 -0.41 -12.24
C ALA A 95 -10.09 -1.64 -12.14
N LEU A 96 -11.12 -1.73 -12.98
CA LEU A 96 -12.00 -2.89 -13.05
C LEU A 96 -11.22 -4.16 -13.37
N LEU A 97 -10.38 -4.13 -14.40
CA LEU A 97 -9.54 -5.27 -14.79
C LEU A 97 -8.56 -5.65 -13.68
N ALA A 98 -7.87 -4.67 -13.09
CA ALA A 98 -6.94 -4.90 -11.99
C ALA A 98 -7.63 -5.56 -10.79
N THR A 99 -8.82 -5.07 -10.41
CA THR A 99 -9.59 -5.62 -9.30
C THR A 99 -10.14 -7.01 -9.62
N ALA A 100 -10.52 -7.28 -10.87
CA ALA A 100 -10.92 -8.61 -11.33
C ALA A 100 -9.76 -9.61 -11.22
N VAL A 101 -8.54 -9.20 -11.62
CA VAL A 101 -7.34 -10.02 -11.45
C VAL A 101 -7.06 -10.29 -9.97
N GLN A 102 -7.16 -9.27 -9.11
CA GLN A 102 -7.02 -9.44 -7.66
C GLN A 102 -8.02 -10.44 -7.09
N ALA A 103 -9.29 -10.34 -7.51
CA ALA A 103 -10.32 -11.26 -7.09
C ALA A 103 -10.00 -12.71 -7.52
N ALA A 104 -9.57 -12.90 -8.76
CA ALA A 104 -9.20 -14.22 -9.30
C ALA A 104 -8.02 -14.87 -8.56
N VAL A 105 -7.03 -14.08 -8.13
CA VAL A 105 -5.84 -14.60 -7.42
C VAL A 105 -5.98 -14.58 -5.89
N SER A 106 -7.03 -13.98 -5.35
CA SER A 106 -7.20 -13.78 -3.90
C SER A 106 -7.20 -15.07 -3.08
N GLY A 107 -7.58 -16.20 -3.69
CA GLY A 107 -7.58 -17.52 -3.05
C GLY A 107 -6.23 -18.26 -3.08
N LEU A 108 -5.21 -17.72 -3.78
CA LEU A 108 -3.90 -18.37 -3.84
C LEU A 108 -3.15 -18.24 -2.50
N PRO A 109 -2.38 -19.25 -2.06
CA PRO A 109 -1.62 -19.19 -0.81
C PRO A 109 -0.66 -17.99 -0.72
N VAL A 110 -0.10 -17.57 -1.85
CA VAL A 110 0.80 -16.41 -1.93
C VAL A 110 0.07 -15.08 -1.65
N CYS A 111 -1.23 -15.02 -1.89
CA CYS A 111 -2.07 -13.85 -1.63
C CYS A 111 -2.73 -13.89 -0.24
N ALA A 112 -2.52 -14.97 0.53
CA ALA A 112 -3.09 -15.13 1.85
C ALA A 112 -2.63 -14.00 2.80
N GLY A 113 -3.61 -13.26 3.33
CA GLY A 113 -3.38 -12.12 4.23
C GLY A 113 -3.14 -10.78 3.53
N LEU A 114 -3.17 -10.72 2.19
CA LEU A 114 -3.09 -9.45 1.45
C LEU A 114 -4.46 -8.75 1.32
N ALA A 115 -5.55 -9.51 1.35
CA ALA A 115 -6.89 -8.98 1.17
C ALA A 115 -7.30 -8.05 2.33
N ARG A 116 -7.67 -6.81 1.99
CA ARG A 116 -8.22 -5.81 2.93
C ARG A 116 -9.70 -5.50 2.68
N VAL A 117 -10.26 -6.07 1.63
CA VAL A 117 -11.65 -5.95 1.17
C VAL A 117 -12.20 -7.33 0.81
N ASP A 118 -13.53 -7.46 0.74
CA ASP A 118 -14.17 -8.68 0.25
C ASP A 118 -14.26 -8.68 -1.28
N TYR A 119 -13.41 -9.49 -1.92
CA TYR A 119 -13.35 -9.61 -3.38
C TYR A 119 -14.57 -10.29 -4.02
N ARG A 120 -15.54 -10.78 -3.25
CA ARG A 120 -16.85 -11.17 -3.82
C ARG A 120 -17.56 -10.00 -4.49
N TYR A 121 -17.29 -8.77 -4.03
CA TYR A 121 -17.85 -7.54 -4.57
C TYR A 121 -16.88 -6.81 -5.52
N TRP A 122 -15.94 -7.55 -6.15
CA TRP A 122 -14.91 -6.98 -7.00
C TRP A 122 -15.40 -6.00 -8.08
N PRO A 123 -16.59 -6.15 -8.73
CA PRO A 123 -17.03 -5.18 -9.73
C PRO A 123 -17.27 -3.80 -9.12
N LEU A 124 -17.92 -3.76 -7.94
CA LEU A 124 -18.19 -2.52 -7.21
C LEU A 124 -16.89 -1.91 -6.67
N LEU A 125 -15.99 -2.74 -6.15
CA LEU A 125 -14.67 -2.29 -5.70
C LEU A 125 -13.86 -1.69 -6.87
N GLY A 126 -13.85 -2.35 -8.03
CA GLY A 126 -13.15 -1.86 -9.21
C GLY A 126 -13.73 -0.56 -9.77
N LEU A 127 -15.07 -0.44 -9.78
CA LEU A 127 -15.74 0.83 -10.07
C LEU A 127 -15.37 1.91 -9.03
N GLY A 128 -15.39 1.58 -7.74
CA GLY A 128 -15.02 2.50 -6.67
C GLY A 128 -13.58 3.00 -6.79
N PHE A 129 -12.63 2.11 -7.06
CA PHE A 129 -11.24 2.49 -7.30
C PHE A 129 -11.10 3.36 -8.55
N GLY A 130 -11.68 2.94 -9.67
CA GLY A 130 -11.57 3.65 -10.94
C GLY A 130 -12.24 5.03 -10.92
N VAL A 131 -13.51 5.09 -10.51
CA VAL A 131 -14.27 6.34 -10.40
C VAL A 131 -13.63 7.25 -9.36
N GLY A 132 -13.25 6.72 -8.20
CA GLY A 132 -12.59 7.49 -7.15
C GLY A 132 -11.29 8.11 -7.63
N SER A 133 -10.45 7.33 -8.31
CA SER A 133 -9.18 7.79 -8.88
C SER A 133 -9.38 8.91 -9.91
N MET A 134 -10.27 8.71 -10.88
CA MET A 134 -10.55 9.70 -11.93
C MET A 134 -11.26 10.95 -11.41
N ALA A 135 -12.16 10.79 -10.43
CA ALA A 135 -12.86 11.89 -9.80
C ALA A 135 -11.91 12.73 -8.92
N GLY A 136 -11.05 12.09 -8.12
CA GLY A 136 -10.06 12.78 -7.29
C GLY A 136 -9.16 13.70 -8.13
N ASP A 137 -8.58 13.18 -9.20
CA ASP A 137 -7.73 13.95 -10.11
C ASP A 137 -8.49 15.06 -10.86
N SER A 138 -9.77 14.81 -11.20
CA SER A 138 -10.63 15.84 -11.79
C SER A 138 -10.98 16.95 -10.78
N ILE A 139 -11.33 16.60 -9.55
CA ILE A 139 -11.65 17.55 -8.47
C ILE A 139 -10.42 18.42 -8.16
N LYS A 140 -9.24 17.82 -8.04
CA LYS A 140 -8.00 18.59 -7.88
C LYS A 140 -7.76 19.52 -9.07
N SER A 141 -8.01 19.07 -10.29
CA SER A 141 -7.88 19.92 -11.48
C SER A 141 -8.85 21.11 -11.46
N LEU A 142 -10.07 20.92 -10.96
CA LEU A 142 -11.05 21.98 -10.72
C LEU A 142 -10.51 22.99 -9.70
N PHE A 143 -9.97 22.54 -8.56
CA PHE A 143 -9.37 23.43 -7.56
C PHE A 143 -8.18 24.21 -8.11
N LYS A 144 -7.31 23.58 -8.90
CA LYS A 144 -6.21 24.28 -9.60
C LYS A 144 -6.73 25.43 -10.46
N ARG A 145 -7.84 25.24 -11.18
CA ARG A 145 -8.45 26.32 -11.99
C ARG A 145 -9.04 27.43 -11.14
N ARG A 146 -9.68 27.10 -10.01
CA ARG A 146 -10.20 28.09 -9.05
C ARG A 146 -9.08 28.94 -8.44
N LEU A 147 -7.92 28.34 -8.19
CA LEU A 147 -6.72 29.01 -7.68
C LEU A 147 -5.86 29.67 -8.77
N LYS A 148 -6.34 29.76 -10.02
CA LYS A 148 -5.61 30.32 -11.17
C LYS A 148 -4.26 29.64 -11.48
N ILE A 149 -4.05 28.41 -11.00
CA ILE A 149 -2.90 27.58 -11.36
C ILE A 149 -3.12 27.09 -12.81
N ALA A 150 -2.11 27.15 -13.68
CA ALA A 150 -2.22 26.76 -15.09
C ALA A 150 -2.28 25.23 -15.28
N PRO A 151 -2.91 24.70 -16.36
CA PRO A 151 -2.84 23.27 -16.70
C PRO A 151 -1.38 22.82 -16.83
N GLY A 152 -1.02 21.69 -16.22
CA GLY A 152 0.33 21.15 -16.24
C GLY A 152 1.33 21.80 -15.29
N ALA A 153 1.01 22.92 -14.65
CA ALA A 153 1.83 23.47 -13.56
C ALA A 153 1.78 22.53 -12.34
N PRO A 154 2.89 22.23 -11.66
CA PRO A 154 2.92 21.35 -10.50
C PRO A 154 2.18 21.96 -9.30
N TRP A 155 1.48 21.13 -8.55
CA TRP A 155 0.82 21.47 -7.29
C TRP A 155 1.03 20.34 -6.27
N VAL A 156 2.27 20.25 -5.80
CA VAL A 156 2.70 19.28 -4.79
C VAL A 156 2.16 19.71 -3.41
N PRO A 157 1.67 18.78 -2.55
CA PRO A 157 1.57 17.33 -2.73
C PRO A 157 0.25 16.86 -3.38
N PHE A 158 -0.65 17.78 -3.73
CA PHE A 158 -2.01 17.46 -4.17
C PHE A 158 -2.05 16.69 -5.49
N ASP A 159 -1.12 16.96 -6.41
CA ASP A 159 -1.00 16.22 -7.66
C ASP A 159 -0.62 14.73 -7.47
N GLN A 160 -0.01 14.38 -6.34
CA GLN A 160 0.43 13.01 -6.02
C GLN A 160 -0.65 12.22 -5.24
N LEU A 161 -1.49 12.91 -4.48
CA LEU A 161 -2.40 12.30 -3.50
C LEU A 161 -3.87 12.28 -3.93
N ASP A 162 -4.26 13.14 -4.86
CA ASP A 162 -5.62 13.31 -5.38
C ASP A 162 -6.35 12.00 -5.71
N PHE A 163 -5.76 11.15 -6.54
CA PHE A 163 -6.37 9.92 -7.02
C PHE A 163 -6.48 8.90 -5.89
N ALA A 164 -5.46 8.82 -5.02
CA ALA A 164 -5.46 7.91 -3.88
C ALA A 164 -6.52 8.32 -2.85
N LEU A 165 -6.65 9.62 -2.57
CA LEU A 165 -7.71 10.16 -1.71
C LEU A 165 -9.10 9.89 -2.29
N GLY A 166 -9.28 10.10 -3.60
CA GLY A 166 -10.55 9.82 -4.26
C GLY A 166 -10.95 8.34 -4.20
N SER A 167 -9.99 7.44 -4.42
CA SER A 167 -10.21 6.00 -4.27
C SER A 167 -10.48 5.58 -2.82
N LEU A 168 -9.72 6.10 -1.86
CA LEU A 168 -9.92 5.83 -0.44
C LEU A 168 -11.28 6.32 0.06
N LEU A 169 -11.76 7.45 -0.46
CA LEU A 169 -13.09 7.97 -0.11
C LEU A 169 -14.20 6.98 -0.50
N LEU A 170 -14.08 6.34 -1.67
CA LEU A 170 -15.11 5.41 -2.15
C LEU A 170 -14.92 3.99 -1.59
N VAL A 171 -13.69 3.47 -1.53
CA VAL A 171 -13.42 2.08 -1.17
C VAL A 171 -13.04 1.91 0.30
N GLY A 172 -12.48 2.93 0.94
CA GLY A 172 -12.07 2.91 2.35
C GLY A 172 -13.15 2.41 3.32
N PRO A 173 -14.43 2.82 3.18
CA PRO A 173 -15.51 2.31 4.03
C PRO A 173 -15.75 0.79 3.95
N TRP A 174 -15.36 0.16 2.85
CA TRP A 174 -15.45 -1.31 2.66
C TRP A 174 -14.15 -2.03 3.00
N ALA A 175 -13.08 -1.28 3.30
CA ALA A 175 -11.77 -1.81 3.60
C ALA A 175 -11.51 -1.83 5.12
N LYS A 176 -10.83 -2.87 5.59
CA LYS A 176 -10.37 -2.96 6.98
C LYS A 176 -9.11 -2.12 7.16
N LEU A 177 -9.29 -0.80 7.25
CA LEU A 177 -8.21 0.19 7.38
C LEU A 177 -8.33 0.98 8.68
N SER A 178 -7.20 1.10 9.38
CA SER A 178 -7.02 2.08 10.45
C SER A 178 -6.65 3.46 9.89
N VAL A 179 -6.73 4.51 10.72
CA VAL A 179 -6.25 5.85 10.36
C VAL A 179 -4.75 5.82 10.03
N THR A 180 -3.98 5.00 10.76
CA THR A 180 -2.56 4.77 10.48
C THR A 180 -2.34 4.15 9.10
N ASP A 181 -3.19 3.22 8.68
CA ASP A 181 -3.10 2.61 7.35
C ASP A 181 -3.38 3.62 6.25
N MET A 182 -4.37 4.50 6.43
CA MET A 182 -4.64 5.58 5.49
C MET A 182 -3.45 6.54 5.40
N GLY A 183 -2.86 6.92 6.53
CA GLY A 183 -1.64 7.73 6.56
C GLY A 183 -0.47 7.07 5.85
N LEU A 184 -0.27 5.76 6.07
CA LEU A 184 0.78 4.99 5.41
C LEU A 184 0.55 4.87 3.89
N ILE A 185 -0.69 4.63 3.46
CA ILE A 185 -1.05 4.63 2.04
C ILE A 185 -0.70 5.96 1.39
N LEU A 186 -1.07 7.08 2.00
CA LEU A 186 -0.79 8.41 1.45
C LEU A 186 0.71 8.70 1.41
N ALA A 187 1.45 8.33 2.46
CA ALA A 187 2.91 8.49 2.50
C ALA A 187 3.60 7.66 1.40
N VAL A 188 3.24 6.38 1.27
CA VAL A 188 3.78 5.49 0.23
C VAL A 188 3.40 5.99 -1.16
N THR A 189 2.16 6.45 -1.35
CA THR A 189 1.69 7.03 -2.62
C THR A 189 2.53 8.24 -2.99
N PHE A 190 2.74 9.18 -2.07
CA PHE A 190 3.51 10.39 -2.32
C PHE A 190 4.94 10.09 -2.76
N VAL A 191 5.63 9.19 -2.03
CA VAL A 191 7.00 8.79 -2.35
C VAL A 191 7.05 8.02 -3.67
N GLY A 192 6.11 7.09 -3.87
CA GLY A 192 6.01 6.27 -5.07
C GLY A 192 5.78 7.10 -6.33
N ASP A 193 4.85 8.04 -6.29
CA ASP A 193 4.55 8.90 -7.45
C ASP A 193 5.73 9.78 -7.82
N LEU A 194 6.41 10.38 -6.83
CA LEU A 194 7.63 11.16 -7.07
C LEU A 194 8.75 10.33 -7.70
N ALA A 195 8.94 9.08 -7.25
CA ALA A 195 9.92 8.16 -7.81
C ALA A 195 9.58 7.78 -9.27
N VAL A 196 8.32 7.40 -9.52
CA VAL A 196 7.85 7.04 -10.86
C VAL A 196 7.95 8.22 -11.82
N ASN A 197 7.58 9.42 -11.40
CA ASN A 197 7.66 10.63 -12.24
C ASN A 197 9.10 11.01 -12.56
N ARG A 198 10.02 10.84 -11.59
CA ARG A 198 11.45 11.04 -11.82
C ARG A 198 12.02 10.03 -12.82
N MET A 199 11.64 8.76 -12.70
CA MET A 199 12.06 7.71 -13.64
C MET A 199 11.49 7.96 -15.04
N ALA A 200 10.20 8.27 -15.15
CA ALA A 200 9.54 8.59 -16.42
C ALA A 200 10.16 9.80 -17.12
N PHE A 201 10.61 10.81 -16.36
CA PHE A 201 11.35 11.95 -16.90
C PHE A 201 12.74 11.55 -17.41
N ARG A 202 13.50 10.75 -16.63
CA ARG A 202 14.82 10.25 -17.05
C ARG A 202 14.77 9.36 -18.29
N LEU A 203 13.68 8.61 -18.47
CA LEU A 203 13.42 7.78 -19.65
C LEU A 203 12.81 8.58 -20.83
N GLY A 204 12.60 9.90 -20.69
CA GLY A 204 12.02 10.74 -21.75
C GLY A 204 10.53 10.49 -22.02
N ILE A 205 9.85 9.70 -21.19
CA ILE A 205 8.42 9.41 -21.31
C ILE A 205 7.58 10.64 -20.93
N LYS A 206 7.99 11.32 -19.85
CA LYS A 206 7.40 12.58 -19.38
C LYS A 206 8.36 13.74 -19.66
N ARG A 207 7.78 14.91 -19.98
CA ARG A 207 8.52 16.18 -20.16
C ARG A 207 8.81 16.91 -18.84
N SER A 208 8.27 16.43 -17.73
CA SER A 208 8.36 17.03 -16.40
C SER A 208 8.66 15.95 -15.35
N PRO A 209 9.46 16.26 -14.31
CA PRO A 209 9.83 15.30 -13.28
C PRO A 209 8.88 15.24 -12.08
N TRP A 210 7.82 16.04 -12.10
CA TRP A 210 6.83 16.17 -11.02
C TRP A 210 5.61 15.30 -11.26
#